data_AF-A0A6I4NGZ1-F1
#
_entry.id   AF-A0A6I4NGZ1-F1
#
_cell.length_a   1.000
_cell.length_b   1.000
_cell.length_c   1.000
_cell.angle_alpha   90.00
_cell.angle_beta   90.00
_cell.angle_gamma   90.00
#
_symmetry.space_group_name_H-M   'P 1'
#
loop_
_entity.id
_entity.type
_entity.pdbx_description
1 polymer ?
#
loop_
_entity_poly.entity_id
_entity_poly.type
_entity_poly.pdbx_seq_one_letter_code
_entity_poly.pdbx_strand_id
1 'polypeptide(L)'
;MGWDEWEQLKAGAAERHSEQMQLNEAPTDKGDSDPGNSGGWGNDDSGNLKSSKAAWAKAGEGVGSLRENIGKALTKLEEGQGGLDKSSGCLSAAAQRDVHITWERYVKDVSGRCEDLQKLMVQMGRLQRRTDEGVEAELAKLATEHQDTSAIGGQTKGR
;
A
#
# COMPACT_ATOMS: atom_id res chain seq x y z
N MET A 1 10.33 -10.18 -39.75
CA MET A 1 10.15 -11.23 -38.73
C MET A 1 10.55 -10.65 -37.38
N GLY A 2 9.62 -10.10 -36.60
CA GLY A 2 9.97 -9.43 -35.34
C GLY A 2 8.80 -8.71 -34.69
N TRP A 3 7.77 -8.39 -35.47
CA TRP A 3 6.49 -7.89 -34.97
C TRP A 3 5.68 -8.99 -34.27
N ASP A 4 5.66 -10.22 -34.81
CA ASP A 4 4.94 -11.34 -34.20
C ASP A 4 5.54 -11.78 -32.86
N GLU A 5 6.87 -11.67 -32.70
CA GLU A 5 7.56 -11.93 -31.43
C GLU A 5 7.25 -10.85 -30.38
N TRP A 6 7.08 -9.60 -30.82
CA TRP A 6 6.70 -8.48 -29.96
C TRP A 6 5.27 -8.61 -29.45
N GLU A 7 4.34 -9.07 -30.28
CA GLU A 7 2.97 -9.36 -29.87
C GLU A 7 2.90 -10.54 -28.88
N GLN A 8 3.69 -11.60 -29.09
CA GLN A 8 3.77 -12.72 -28.15
C GLN A 8 4.34 -12.30 -26.79
N LEU A 9 5.36 -11.43 -26.77
CA LEU A 9 5.91 -10.91 -25.51
C LEU A 9 4.91 -10.02 -24.76
N LYS A 10 4.11 -9.21 -25.47
CA LYS A 10 3.02 -8.43 -24.87
C LYS A 10 1.92 -9.33 -24.30
N ALA A 11 1.47 -10.31 -25.07
CA ALA A 11 0.44 -11.25 -24.62
C ALA A 11 0.89 -12.02 -23.37
N GLY A 12 2.11 -12.55 -23.38
CA GLY A 12 2.68 -13.24 -22.22
C GLY A 12 2.92 -12.32 -21.00
N ALA A 13 3.18 -11.03 -21.21
CA ALA A 13 3.25 -10.06 -20.12
C ALA A 13 1.86 -9.76 -19.52
N ALA A 14 0.82 -9.66 -20.35
CA ALA A 14 -0.55 -9.45 -19.91
C ALA A 14 -1.12 -10.67 -19.15
N GLU A 15 -0.83 -11.90 -19.61
CA GLU A 15 -1.20 -13.13 -18.90
C GLU A 15 -0.52 -13.22 -17.54
N ARG A 16 0.81 -12.98 -17.47
CA ARG A 16 1.55 -12.95 -16.18
C ARG A 16 1.06 -11.85 -15.23
N HIS A 17 0.67 -10.69 -15.77
CA HIS A 17 0.10 -9.59 -14.97
C HIS A 17 -1.30 -9.92 -14.44
N SER A 18 -2.10 -10.70 -15.20
CA SER A 18 -3.42 -11.16 -14.75
C SER A 18 -3.32 -12.24 -13.66
N GLU A 19 -2.29 -13.09 -13.69
CA GLU A 19 -2.05 -14.13 -12.69
C GLU A 19 -1.38 -13.59 -11.41
N GLN A 20 -0.61 -12.50 -11.49
CA GLN A 20 0.10 -11.91 -10.35
C GLN A 20 -0.60 -10.72 -9.68
N MET A 21 -1.70 -10.21 -10.24
CA MET A 21 -2.58 -9.26 -9.53
C MET A 21 -3.52 -9.98 -8.55
N GLN A 22 -2.99 -10.86 -7.71
CA GLN A 22 -3.65 -11.21 -6.45
C GLN A 22 -3.15 -10.22 -5.39
N LEU A 23 -3.80 -9.07 -5.32
CA LEU A 23 -3.60 -8.08 -4.27
C LEU A 23 -3.91 -8.71 -2.91
N ASN A 24 -2.88 -9.22 -2.25
CA ASN A 24 -2.82 -9.58 -0.83
C ASN A 24 -4.04 -10.37 -0.31
N GLU A 25 -4.24 -11.60 -0.79
CA GLU A 25 -5.03 -12.56 0.00
C GLU A 25 -4.19 -12.94 1.24
N ALA A 26 -4.62 -12.43 2.41
CA ALA A 26 -4.04 -12.80 3.68
C ALA A 26 -4.24 -14.31 3.94
N PRO A 27 -3.35 -14.99 4.69
CA PRO A 27 -3.49 -16.42 4.96
C PRO A 27 -4.84 -16.70 5.63
N THR A 28 -5.65 -17.56 5.03
CA THR A 28 -6.86 -18.10 5.63
C THR A 28 -6.45 -19.03 6.77
N ASP A 29 -6.24 -18.49 7.96
CA ASP A 29 -5.99 -19.31 9.13
C ASP A 29 -7.32 -19.88 9.65
N LYS A 30 -7.34 -21.20 9.72
CA LYS A 30 -8.52 -22.02 9.88
C LYS A 30 -8.68 -22.32 11.36
N GLY A 31 -9.54 -21.55 12.01
CA GLY A 31 -10.37 -21.94 13.16
C GLY A 31 -9.63 -22.30 14.45
N ASP A 32 -9.93 -21.54 15.50
CA ASP A 32 -10.44 -22.13 16.75
C ASP A 32 -11.25 -21.05 17.49
N SER A 33 -12.53 -21.37 17.68
CA SER A 33 -13.58 -20.49 18.18
C SER A 33 -13.61 -20.44 19.72
N ASP A 34 -13.65 -19.24 20.29
CA ASP A 34 -14.05 -18.97 21.68
C ASP A 34 -15.21 -17.95 21.70
N PRO A 35 -16.38 -18.25 22.30
CA PRO A 35 -17.52 -17.36 22.27
C PRO A 35 -17.56 -16.49 23.53
N GLY A 36 -17.11 -15.24 23.43
CA GLY A 36 -17.36 -14.30 24.53
C GLY A 36 -16.61 -13.00 24.48
N ASN A 37 -17.03 -12.06 23.63
CA ASN A 37 -17.11 -10.66 24.06
C ASN A 37 -18.02 -9.84 23.13
N SER A 38 -19.12 -9.35 23.69
CA SER A 38 -20.08 -8.46 23.05
C SER A 38 -19.60 -7.01 23.10
N GLY A 39 -19.56 -6.34 21.95
CA GLY A 39 -19.46 -4.87 21.88
C GLY A 39 -18.54 -4.36 20.77
N GLY A 40 -19.05 -4.25 19.55
CA GLY A 40 -18.33 -3.61 18.45
C GLY A 40 -19.15 -3.66 17.17
N TRP A 41 -19.34 -2.50 16.55
CA TRP A 41 -20.08 -2.34 15.30
C TRP A 41 -19.45 -3.17 14.18
N GLY A 42 -20.29 -3.90 13.42
CA GLY A 42 -19.93 -4.56 12.16
C GLY A 42 -19.54 -6.04 12.32
N ASN A 43 -20.52 -6.91 12.16
CA ASN A 43 -20.28 -8.34 11.88
C ASN A 43 -20.36 -8.52 10.36
N ASP A 44 -19.19 -8.65 9.72
CA ASP A 44 -19.02 -9.11 8.35
C ASP A 44 -17.70 -9.91 8.33
N ASP A 45 -17.77 -11.17 7.90
CA ASP A 45 -16.66 -12.09 7.67
C ASP A 45 -15.69 -11.63 6.55
N SER A 46 -15.84 -10.42 6.02
CA SER A 46 -14.77 -9.71 5.32
C SER A 46 -13.67 -9.34 6.32
N GLY A 47 -12.57 -10.10 6.31
CA GLY A 47 -11.38 -9.93 7.17
C GLY A 47 -11.21 -8.50 7.69
N ASN A 48 -11.48 -8.33 8.98
CA ASN A 48 -11.68 -7.05 9.64
C ASN A 48 -10.41 -6.18 9.53
N LEU A 49 -10.32 -5.37 8.47
CA LEU A 49 -9.19 -4.48 8.20
C LEU A 49 -9.17 -3.38 9.26
N LYS A 50 -8.49 -3.67 10.38
CA LYS A 50 -8.28 -2.69 11.45
C LYS A 50 -7.30 -1.63 10.95
N SER A 51 -7.84 -0.47 10.59
CA SER A 51 -7.04 0.72 10.36
C SER A 51 -6.33 1.11 11.65
N SER A 52 -5.03 1.30 11.61
CA SER A 52 -4.23 1.70 12.78
C SER A 52 -3.06 2.56 12.34
N LYS A 53 -2.53 3.39 13.24
CA LYS A 53 -1.30 4.15 12.98
C LYS A 53 -0.15 3.26 12.48
N ALA A 54 -0.02 2.05 13.04
CA ALA A 54 1.00 1.09 12.64
C ALA A 54 0.78 0.59 11.21
N ALA A 55 -0.46 0.28 10.83
CA ALA A 55 -0.81 -0.13 9.47
C ALA A 55 -0.51 0.98 8.44
N TRP A 56 -0.86 2.24 8.76
CA TRP A 56 -0.54 3.39 7.90
C TRP A 56 0.96 3.65 7.79
N ALA A 57 1.70 3.56 8.90
CA ALA A 57 3.15 3.69 8.88
C ALA A 57 3.79 2.58 8.03
N LYS A 58 3.32 1.33 8.17
CA LYS A 58 3.83 0.19 7.42
C LYS A 58 3.56 0.32 5.92
N ALA A 59 2.38 0.80 5.55
CA ALA A 59 2.05 1.10 4.16
C ALA A 59 2.98 2.18 3.60
N GLY A 60 3.22 3.26 4.38
CA GLY A 60 4.17 4.31 4.01
C GLY A 60 5.60 3.80 3.83
N GLU A 61 6.08 2.91 4.70
CA GLU A 61 7.38 2.23 4.54
C GLU A 61 7.44 1.41 3.25
N GLY A 62 6.38 0.64 2.94
CA GLY A 62 6.32 -0.18 1.73
C GLY A 62 6.42 0.67 0.46
N VAL A 63 5.65 1.76 0.40
CA VAL A 63 5.70 2.71 -0.73
C VAL A 63 7.07 3.41 -0.80
N GLY A 64 7.65 3.76 0.34
CA GLY A 64 9.01 4.32 0.41
C GLY A 64 10.07 3.35 -0.12
N SER A 65 9.98 2.07 0.22
CA SER A 65 10.88 1.03 -0.29
C SER A 65 10.73 0.85 -1.80
N LEU A 66 9.50 0.91 -2.33
CA LEU A 66 9.27 0.90 -3.78
C LEU A 66 9.96 2.10 -4.46
N ARG A 67 9.84 3.30 -3.90
CA ARG A 67 10.52 4.51 -4.38
C ARG A 67 12.04 4.33 -4.42
N GLU A 68 12.64 3.76 -3.38
CA GLU A 68 14.08 3.48 -3.36
C GLU A 68 14.50 2.49 -4.44
N ASN A 69 13.72 1.43 -4.65
CA ASN A 69 13.99 0.44 -5.69
C ASN A 69 13.84 1.04 -7.10
N ILE A 70 12.86 1.93 -7.30
CA ILE A 70 12.75 2.73 -8.52
C ILE A 70 14.02 3.57 -8.75
N GLY A 71 14.52 4.24 -7.71
CA GLY A 71 15.76 5.01 -7.79
C GLY A 71 16.96 4.15 -8.24
N LYS A 72 17.12 2.96 -7.65
CA LYS A 72 18.16 2.00 -8.05
C LYS A 72 17.99 1.54 -9.50
N ALA A 73 16.76 1.30 -9.94
CA ALA A 73 16.46 0.89 -11.31
C ALA A 73 16.78 2.01 -12.32
N LEU A 74 16.46 3.26 -11.99
CA LEU A 74 16.83 4.43 -12.80
C LEU A 74 18.35 4.55 -12.95
N THR A 75 19.11 4.43 -11.86
CA THR A 75 20.58 4.47 -11.93
C THR A 75 21.13 3.37 -12.85
N LYS A 76 20.63 2.13 -12.72
CA LYS A 76 21.04 1.02 -13.60
C LYS A 76 20.66 1.26 -15.06
N LEU A 77 19.51 1.88 -15.30
CA LEU A 77 19.06 2.22 -16.65
C LEU A 77 19.97 3.28 -17.28
N GLU A 78 20.32 4.32 -16.53
CA GLU A 78 21.25 5.39 -16.95
C GLU A 78 22.65 4.82 -17.23
N GLU A 79 23.17 3.96 -16.35
CA GLU A 79 24.44 3.24 -16.55
C GLU A 79 24.41 2.36 -17.83
N GLY A 80 23.29 1.67 -18.06
CA GLY A 80 23.08 0.83 -19.24
C GLY A 80 22.96 1.59 -20.57
N GLN A 81 22.70 2.90 -20.54
CA GLN A 81 22.78 3.76 -21.74
C GLN A 81 24.20 4.27 -22.02
N GLY A 82 25.14 4.07 -21.10
CA GLY A 82 26.54 4.44 -21.29
C GLY A 82 27.12 3.79 -22.55
N GLY A 83 27.88 4.56 -23.34
CA GLY A 83 28.56 4.05 -24.54
C GLY A 83 27.78 4.21 -25.85
N LEU A 84 26.52 4.67 -25.81
CA LEU A 84 25.80 5.08 -27.01
C LEU A 84 26.19 6.53 -27.36
N ASP A 85 27.05 6.69 -28.37
CA ASP A 85 27.41 8.00 -28.87
C ASP A 85 26.23 8.68 -29.59
N LYS A 86 26.28 10.01 -29.69
CA LYS A 86 25.27 10.79 -30.45
C LYS A 86 25.40 10.58 -31.97
N SER A 87 26.46 9.90 -32.43
CA SER A 87 26.94 9.83 -33.81
C SER A 87 26.89 8.45 -34.47
N SER A 88 26.33 7.43 -33.83
CA SER A 88 26.37 6.03 -34.31
C SER A 88 25.79 5.78 -35.71
N GLY A 89 25.21 6.78 -36.37
CA GLY A 89 24.63 6.65 -37.72
C GLY A 89 23.50 5.63 -37.81
N CYS A 90 23.11 5.06 -36.67
CA CYS A 90 22.23 3.92 -36.55
C CYS A 90 20.87 4.41 -36.06
N LEU A 91 19.83 4.24 -36.89
CA LEU A 91 18.47 4.66 -36.56
C LEU A 91 17.95 4.00 -35.28
N SER A 92 18.38 2.77 -34.97
CA SER A 92 17.99 2.09 -33.73
C SER A 92 18.56 2.76 -32.48
N ALA A 93 19.76 3.35 -32.55
CA ALA A 93 20.35 4.09 -31.43
C ALA A 93 19.67 5.44 -31.18
N ALA A 94 19.10 6.07 -32.21
CA ALA A 94 18.22 7.23 -32.05
C ALA A 94 16.90 6.82 -31.38
N ALA A 95 16.24 5.78 -31.89
CA ALA A 95 15.01 5.25 -31.32
C ALA A 95 15.18 4.80 -29.85
N GLN A 96 16.29 4.14 -29.52
CA GLN A 96 16.60 3.73 -28.15
C GLN A 96 16.73 4.93 -27.20
N ARG A 97 17.37 6.03 -27.64
CA ARG A 97 17.49 7.26 -26.82
C ARG A 97 16.13 7.89 -26.54
N ASP A 98 15.26 7.96 -27.54
CA ASP A 98 13.92 8.53 -27.38
C ASP A 98 13.08 7.69 -26.41
N VAL A 99 13.15 6.36 -26.53
CA VAL A 99 12.51 5.44 -25.58
C VAL A 99 13.09 5.59 -24.18
N HIS A 100 14.42 5.71 -24.05
CA HIS A 100 15.07 5.93 -22.76
C HIS A 100 14.57 7.22 -22.08
N ILE A 101 14.59 8.36 -22.79
CA ILE A 101 14.14 9.66 -22.25
C ILE A 101 12.69 9.59 -21.76
N THR A 102 11.82 8.95 -22.55
CA THR A 102 10.40 8.84 -22.20
C THR A 102 10.16 7.93 -21.01
N TRP A 103 10.87 6.79 -20.93
CA TRP A 103 10.81 5.88 -19.79
C TRP A 103 11.39 6.48 -18.51
N GLU A 104 12.55 7.14 -18.61
CA GLU A 104 13.19 7.81 -17.49
C GLU A 104 12.26 8.85 -16.87
N ARG A 105 11.61 9.68 -17.70
CA ARG A 105 10.60 10.64 -17.25
C ARG A 105 9.44 9.95 -16.54
N TYR A 106 8.84 8.93 -17.17
CA TYR A 106 7.70 8.22 -16.60
C TYR A 106 8.03 7.60 -15.23
N VAL A 107 9.17 6.93 -15.12
CA VAL A 107 9.59 6.26 -13.89
C VAL A 107 9.95 7.29 -12.80
N LYS A 108 10.52 8.45 -13.16
CA LYS A 108 10.70 9.59 -12.24
C LYS A 108 9.37 10.12 -11.71
N ASP A 109 8.36 10.26 -12.57
CA ASP A 109 7.01 10.68 -12.15
C ASP A 109 6.37 9.67 -11.19
N VAL A 110 6.52 8.36 -11.46
CA VAL A 110 6.04 7.29 -10.55
C VAL A 110 6.75 7.36 -9.20
N SER A 111 8.07 7.60 -9.20
CA SER A 111 8.85 7.81 -7.98
C SER A 111 8.32 8.99 -7.15
N GLY A 112 8.01 10.10 -7.81
CA GLY A 112 7.38 11.28 -7.18
C GLY A 112 6.02 10.95 -6.55
N ARG A 113 5.16 10.20 -7.27
CA ARG A 113 3.87 9.75 -6.72
C ARG A 113 4.03 8.85 -5.49
N CYS A 114 5.04 7.97 -5.48
CA CYS A 114 5.34 7.14 -4.32
C CYS A 114 5.75 8.02 -3.12
N GLU A 115 6.54 9.07 -3.35
CA GLU A 115 6.91 10.02 -2.30
C GLU A 115 5.70 10.71 -1.68
N ASP A 116 4.79 11.23 -2.52
CA ASP A 116 3.58 11.90 -2.04
C ASP A 116 2.65 10.94 -1.29
N LEU A 117 2.48 9.73 -1.81
CA LEU A 117 1.68 8.70 -1.17
C LEU A 117 2.27 8.27 0.19
N GLN A 118 3.59 8.11 0.28
CA GLN A 118 4.27 7.82 1.53
C GLN A 118 4.02 8.91 2.59
N LYS A 119 4.13 10.19 2.21
CA LYS A 119 3.85 11.33 3.10
C LYS A 119 2.41 11.31 3.60
N LEU A 120 1.45 11.09 2.69
CA LEU A 120 0.03 11.01 3.01
C LEU A 120 -0.27 9.87 4.00
N MET A 121 0.27 8.68 3.76
CA MET A 121 0.07 7.53 4.64
C MET A 121 0.58 7.81 6.05
N VAL A 122 1.79 8.35 6.19
CA VAL A 122 2.34 8.72 7.51
C VAL A 122 1.49 9.79 8.21
N GLN A 123 0.99 10.77 7.46
CA GLN A 123 0.11 11.81 8.00
C GLN A 123 -1.23 11.24 8.48
N MET A 124 -1.86 10.35 7.71
CA MET A 124 -3.12 9.71 8.08
C MET A 124 -2.97 8.87 9.35
N GLY A 125 -1.89 8.08 9.48
CA GLY A 125 -1.62 7.34 10.71
C GLY A 125 -1.45 8.25 11.94
N ARG A 126 -0.88 9.45 11.77
CA ARG A 126 -0.78 10.44 12.85
C ARG A 126 -2.13 11.07 13.21
N LEU A 127 -2.93 11.40 12.21
CA LEU A 127 -4.26 12.00 12.39
C LEU A 127 -5.22 11.03 13.07
N GLN A 128 -5.23 9.77 12.62
CA GLN A 128 -6.03 8.72 13.24
C GLN A 128 -5.69 8.58 14.73
N ARG A 129 -4.40 8.43 15.07
CA ARG A 129 -3.98 8.33 16.48
C ARG A 129 -4.46 9.51 17.32
N ARG A 130 -4.34 10.74 16.81
CA ARG A 130 -4.81 11.93 17.54
C ARG A 130 -6.32 11.91 17.77
N THR A 131 -7.07 11.38 16.80
CA THR A 131 -8.52 11.24 16.90
C THR A 131 -8.87 10.19 17.94
N ASP A 132 -8.22 9.01 17.88
CA ASP A 132 -8.41 7.92 18.84
C ASP A 132 -8.10 8.38 20.28
N GLU A 133 -6.97 9.06 20.49
CA GLU A 133 -6.57 9.64 21.79
C GLU A 133 -7.58 10.67 22.30
N GLY A 134 -8.15 11.49 21.42
CA GLY A 134 -9.17 12.48 21.78
C GLY A 134 -10.50 11.84 22.18
N VAL A 135 -10.94 10.82 21.44
CA VAL A 135 -12.15 10.06 21.76
C VAL A 135 -11.98 9.32 23.10
N GLU A 136 -10.83 8.68 23.32
CA GLU A 136 -10.51 8.00 24.58
C GLU A 136 -10.56 8.97 25.77
N ALA A 137 -10.01 10.18 25.61
CA ALA A 137 -10.03 11.20 26.66
C ALA A 137 -11.45 11.68 27.01
N GLU A 138 -12.32 11.93 26.02
CA GLU A 138 -13.71 12.32 26.26
C GLU A 138 -14.52 11.17 26.89
N LEU A 139 -14.28 9.92 26.47
CA LEU A 139 -14.91 8.75 27.10
C LEU A 139 -14.46 8.59 28.55
N ALA A 140 -13.18 8.78 28.86
CA ALA A 140 -12.65 8.73 30.22
C ALA A 140 -13.26 9.84 31.10
N LYS A 141 -13.49 11.03 30.53
CA LYS A 141 -14.17 12.13 31.20
C LYS A 141 -15.64 11.79 31.51
N LEU A 142 -16.39 11.26 30.54
CA LEU A 142 -17.76 10.81 30.74
C LEU A 142 -17.85 9.69 31.80
N ALA A 143 -16.93 8.73 31.76
CA ALA A 143 -16.84 7.67 32.74
C ALA A 143 -16.57 8.21 34.16
N THR A 144 -15.82 9.30 34.27
CA THR A 144 -15.57 10.00 35.54
C THR A 144 -16.79 10.78 36.02
N GLU A 145 -17.48 11.48 35.11
CA GLU A 145 -18.69 12.26 35.42
C GLU A 145 -19.85 11.39 35.91
N HIS A 146 -19.97 10.16 35.41
CA HIS A 146 -21.05 9.24 35.76
C HIS A 146 -20.62 8.10 36.68
N GLN A 147 -19.56 8.28 37.49
CA GLN A 147 -19.11 7.25 38.46
C GLN A 147 -20.17 6.89 39.50
N ASP A 148 -21.09 7.81 39.80
CA ASP A 148 -22.20 7.65 40.74
C ASP A 148 -23.37 6.86 40.16
N THR A 149 -23.41 6.66 38.85
CA THR A 149 -24.47 5.93 38.17
C THR A 149 -24.15 4.44 38.21
N SER A 150 -24.83 3.71 39.10
CA SER A 150 -24.71 2.24 39.18
C SER A 150 -25.04 1.59 37.84
N ALA A 151 -24.26 0.60 37.41
CA ALA A 151 -24.54 -0.18 36.21
C ALA A 151 -25.79 -1.06 36.41
N ILE A 152 -26.97 -0.53 36.07
CA ILE A 152 -28.27 -1.21 36.29
C ILE A 152 -28.62 -2.20 35.13
N GLY A 153 -27.91 -2.15 34.00
CA GLY A 153 -28.15 -3.03 32.85
C GLY A 153 -27.03 -4.04 32.60
N GLY A 154 -27.37 -5.32 32.44
CA GLY A 154 -26.42 -6.37 32.01
C GLY A 154 -26.06 -7.44 33.05
N GLN A 155 -26.63 -7.43 34.25
CA GLN A 155 -26.53 -8.58 35.15
C GLN A 155 -27.39 -9.73 34.60
N THR A 156 -26.78 -10.62 33.82
CA THR A 156 -27.31 -11.95 33.59
C THR A 156 -27.41 -12.64 34.95
N LYS A 157 -28.60 -12.58 35.54
CA LYS A 157 -28.95 -13.43 36.68
C LYS A 157 -28.94 -14.85 36.11
N GLY A 158 -27.84 -15.55 36.36
CA GLY A 158 -27.62 -16.91 35.90
C GLY A 158 -28.86 -17.77 36.18
N ARG A 159 -29.25 -18.55 35.17
CA ARG A 159 -30.17 -19.67 35.32
C ARG A 159 -29.39 -20.95 35.10
#